data_AF-A0A3D6B711-F1
#
_entry.id   AF-A0A3D6B711-F1
#
_cell.length_a   1.000
_cell.length_b   1.000
_cell.length_c   1.000
_cell.angle_alpha   90.00
_cell.angle_beta   90.00
_cell.angle_gamma   90.00
#
_symmetry.space_group_name_H-M   'P 1'
#
loop_
_entity.id
_entity.type
_entity.pdbx_description
1 polymer ?
#
loop_
_entity_poly.entity_id
_entity_poly.type
_entity_poly.pdbx_seq_one_letter_code
_entity_poly.pdbx_strand_id
1 'polypeptide(L)'
;MYFSYNNREIALRKEAQAQEGKIETVHDTMWKTLKQEAGVSEKYRETFEKIYPQLISGRYTSEKEPLFKMIQESNPEFDTKLYDKLMQSIESQRAYFASSQQRMLDIIREHDTLCETMPACWFIKNKSKIEYTIISSSQTSEVMKTRRDDNIDLFA
;
A
#
# COMPACT_ATOMS: atom_id res chain seq x y z
N MET A 1 -26.00 -16.46 -21.50
CA MET A 1 -25.92 -15.24 -20.67
C MET A 1 -25.63 -15.55 -19.20
N TYR A 2 -26.44 -16.36 -18.51
CA TYR A 2 -26.24 -16.68 -17.08
C TYR A 2 -24.83 -17.15 -16.69
N PHE A 3 -24.31 -18.18 -17.35
CA PHE A 3 -22.97 -18.71 -17.08
C PHE A 3 -21.85 -17.70 -17.37
N SER A 4 -22.02 -16.83 -18.37
CA SER A 4 -21.02 -15.83 -18.75
C SER A 4 -20.86 -14.75 -17.67
N TYR A 5 -21.98 -14.27 -17.10
CA TYR A 5 -21.93 -13.25 -16.04
C TYR A 5 -21.40 -13.82 -14.71
N ASN A 6 -21.78 -15.05 -14.33
CA ASN A 6 -21.24 -15.69 -13.13
C ASN A 6 -19.74 -16.02 -13.27
N ASN A 7 -19.29 -16.47 -14.44
CA ASN A 7 -17.87 -16.70 -14.69
C ASN A 7 -17.06 -15.39 -14.58
N ARG A 8 -17.63 -14.26 -15.04
CA ARG A 8 -16.99 -12.95 -14.92
C ARG A 8 -16.91 -12.48 -13.47
N GLU A 9 -17.96 -12.70 -12.66
CA GLU A 9 -17.92 -12.42 -11.22
C GLU A 9 -16.83 -13.24 -10.51
N ILE A 10 -16.76 -14.54 -10.78
CA ILE A 10 -15.74 -15.43 -10.21
C ILE A 10 -14.33 -14.99 -10.64
N ALA A 11 -14.17 -14.57 -11.90
CA ALA A 11 -12.90 -14.07 -12.40
C ALA A 11 -12.44 -12.81 -11.65
N LEU A 12 -13.33 -11.82 -11.47
CA LEU A 12 -13.03 -10.60 -10.72
C LEU A 12 -12.71 -10.90 -9.25
N ARG A 13 -13.41 -11.84 -8.62
CA ARG A 13 -13.11 -12.25 -7.24
C ARG A 13 -11.74 -12.93 -7.12
N LYS A 14 -11.39 -13.80 -8.05
CA LYS A 14 -10.04 -14.40 -8.10
C LYS A 14 -8.98 -13.36 -8.40
N GLU A 15 -9.29 -12.37 -9.24
CA GLU A 15 -8.39 -11.26 -9.53
C GLU A 15 -8.15 -10.39 -8.29
N ALA A 16 -9.19 -10.09 -7.51
CA ALA A 16 -9.06 -9.39 -6.24
C ALA A 16 -8.17 -10.19 -5.27
N GLN A 17 -8.42 -11.48 -5.08
CA GLN A 17 -7.56 -12.33 -4.23
C GLN A 17 -6.10 -12.34 -4.69
N ALA A 18 -5.84 -12.42 -5.99
CA ALA A 18 -4.49 -12.34 -6.53
C ALA A 18 -3.87 -10.95 -6.33
N GLN A 19 -4.68 -9.89 -6.41
CA GLN A 19 -4.24 -8.52 -6.21
C GLN A 19 -3.88 -8.26 -4.74
N GLU A 20 -4.56 -8.87 -3.76
CA GLU A 20 -4.18 -8.80 -2.35
C GLU A 20 -2.77 -9.37 -2.13
N GLY A 21 -2.49 -10.55 -2.68
CA GLY A 21 -1.17 -11.16 -2.61
C GLY A 21 -0.08 -10.33 -3.30
N LYS A 22 -0.40 -9.59 -4.36
CA LYS A 22 0.55 -8.63 -4.99
C LYS A 22 0.85 -7.46 -4.07
N ILE A 23 -0.14 -6.91 -3.39
CA ILE A 23 0.04 -5.81 -2.44
C ILE A 23 0.94 -6.26 -1.29
N GLU A 24 0.71 -7.47 -0.76
CA GLU A 24 1.59 -8.10 0.24
C GLU A 24 3.01 -8.32 -0.29
N THR A 25 3.15 -8.77 -1.54
CA THR A 25 4.46 -8.97 -2.18
C THR A 25 5.25 -7.67 -2.29
N VAL A 26 4.59 -6.55 -2.65
CA VAL A 26 5.24 -5.24 -2.72
C VAL A 26 5.70 -4.79 -1.33
N HIS A 27 4.87 -5.00 -0.31
CA HIS A 27 5.21 -4.70 1.08
C HIS A 27 6.45 -5.49 1.55
N ASP A 28 6.47 -6.81 1.33
CA ASP A 28 7.61 -7.65 1.71
C ASP A 28 8.88 -7.35 0.89
N THR A 29 8.72 -6.96 -0.38
CA THR A 29 9.83 -6.49 -1.22
C THR A 29 10.46 -5.23 -0.63
N MET A 30 9.64 -4.31 -0.08
CA MET A 30 10.16 -3.11 0.57
C MET A 30 10.99 -3.42 1.81
N TRP A 31 10.49 -4.31 2.67
CA TRP A 31 11.25 -4.79 3.81
C TRP A 31 12.58 -5.46 3.39
N LYS A 32 12.54 -6.33 2.37
CA LYS A 32 13.74 -7.03 1.88
C LYS A 32 14.78 -6.07 1.32
N THR A 33 14.37 -5.06 0.55
CA THR A 33 15.30 -4.05 0.03
C THR A 33 15.94 -3.25 1.16
N LEU A 34 15.15 -2.83 2.14
CA LEU A 34 15.68 -2.16 3.33
C LEU A 34 16.68 -3.04 4.08
N LYS A 35 16.35 -4.31 4.32
CA LYS A 35 17.25 -5.28 4.95
C LYS A 35 18.57 -5.45 4.19
N GLN A 36 18.51 -5.54 2.86
CA GLN A 36 19.68 -5.77 2.01
C GLN A 36 20.56 -4.52 1.85
N GLU A 37 19.95 -3.36 1.60
CA GLU A 37 20.67 -2.12 1.31
C GLU A 37 21.16 -1.42 2.58
N ALA A 38 20.38 -1.47 3.67
CA ALA A 38 20.74 -0.84 4.95
C ALA A 38 21.48 -1.78 5.92
N GLY A 39 21.52 -3.08 5.63
CA GLY A 39 22.12 -4.09 6.52
C GLY A 39 21.36 -4.27 7.83
N VAL A 40 20.06 -3.98 7.84
CA VAL A 40 19.22 -4.01 9.05
C VAL A 40 18.93 -5.45 9.46
N SER A 41 19.00 -5.75 10.75
CA SER A 41 18.71 -7.10 11.25
C SER A 41 17.21 -7.40 11.26
N GLU A 42 16.82 -8.68 11.20
CA GLU A 42 15.40 -9.10 11.22
C GLU A 42 14.65 -8.60 12.48
N LYS A 43 15.37 -8.31 13.56
CA LYS A 43 14.81 -7.80 14.82
C LYS A 43 14.07 -6.48 14.67
N TYR A 44 14.39 -5.70 13.64
CA TYR A 44 13.77 -4.39 13.39
C TYR A 44 12.52 -4.48 12.51
N ARG A 45 12.05 -5.68 12.14
CA ARG A 45 10.85 -5.85 11.32
C ARG A 45 9.62 -5.22 11.98
N GLU A 46 9.42 -5.43 13.27
CA GLU A 46 8.31 -4.81 14.01
C GLU A 46 8.39 -3.28 14.04
N THR A 47 9.59 -2.72 14.13
CA THR A 47 9.81 -1.27 14.06
C THR A 47 9.47 -0.76 12.66
N PHE A 48 9.87 -1.49 11.63
CA PHE A 48 9.53 -1.18 10.24
C PHE A 48 8.01 -1.16 10.02
N GLU A 49 7.26 -2.16 10.48
CA GLU A 49 5.79 -2.19 10.37
C GLU A 49 5.12 -0.96 11.02
N LYS A 50 5.69 -0.45 12.12
CA LYS A 50 5.17 0.75 12.80
C LYS A 50 5.42 2.03 12.00
N ILE A 51 6.57 2.14 11.34
CA ILE A 51 6.93 3.33 10.55
C ILE A 51 6.43 3.22 9.10
N TYR A 52 6.06 2.04 8.62
CA TYR A 52 5.60 1.82 7.25
C TYR A 52 4.47 2.77 6.82
N PRO A 53 3.41 3.01 7.63
CA PRO A 53 2.37 3.99 7.29
C PRO A 53 2.90 5.41 7.09
N GLN A 54 3.95 5.81 7.82
CA GLN A 54 4.60 7.10 7.67
C GLN A 54 5.42 7.13 6.38
N LEU A 55 6.16 6.06 6.09
CA LEU A 55 6.94 5.91 4.87
C LEU A 55 6.08 6.02 3.62
N ILE A 56 4.93 5.36 3.58
CA ILE A 56 4.03 5.43 2.41
C ILE A 56 3.33 6.78 2.25
N SER A 57 3.29 7.63 3.29
CA SER A 57 2.58 8.92 3.27
C SER A 57 3.28 10.00 2.43
N GLY A 58 4.62 10.00 2.40
CA GLY A 58 5.43 10.77 1.46
C GLY A 58 5.49 12.27 1.63
N ARG A 59 5.02 12.84 2.74
CA ARG A 59 5.26 14.25 3.00
C ARG A 59 6.61 14.46 3.69
N TYR A 60 7.28 15.51 3.22
CA TYR A 60 8.73 15.71 3.28
C TYR A 60 9.23 16.30 4.61
N THR A 61 10.52 16.00 4.85
CA THR A 61 11.56 16.75 5.58
C THR A 61 11.84 16.39 7.05
N SER A 62 10.85 16.22 7.93
CA SER A 62 11.12 15.81 9.33
C SER A 62 11.03 14.29 9.55
N GLU A 63 10.27 13.57 8.72
CA GLU A 63 10.02 12.12 8.86
C GLU A 63 11.04 11.21 8.14
N LYS A 64 12.11 11.76 7.55
CA LYS A 64 13.30 10.95 7.22
C LYS A 64 13.93 10.36 8.50
N GLU A 65 13.68 10.98 9.64
CA GLU A 65 14.16 10.55 10.94
C GLU A 65 13.74 9.14 11.35
N PRO A 66 12.46 8.71 11.38
CA PRO A 66 12.11 7.39 11.89
C PRO A 66 12.81 6.23 11.17
N LEU A 67 12.90 6.28 9.84
CA LEU A 67 13.64 5.27 9.08
C LEU A 67 15.15 5.41 9.27
N PHE A 68 15.69 6.63 9.21
CA PHE A 68 17.12 6.86 9.40
C PHE A 68 17.57 6.46 10.81
N LYS A 69 16.83 6.83 11.85
CA LYS A 69 17.02 6.45 13.26
C LYS A 69 16.96 4.94 13.41
N MET A 70 15.95 4.27 12.84
CA MET A 70 15.88 2.81 12.87
C MET A 70 17.10 2.15 12.21
N ILE A 71 17.55 2.67 11.07
CA ILE A 71 18.73 2.17 10.39
C ILE A 71 19.99 2.43 11.21
N GLN A 72 20.16 3.63 11.75
CA GLN A 72 21.31 4.02 12.56
C GLN A 72 21.39 3.22 13.87
N GLU A 73 20.24 2.94 14.50
CA GLU A 73 20.13 2.05 15.66
C GLU A 73 20.53 0.61 15.32
N SER A 74 20.12 0.11 14.15
CA SER A 74 20.47 -1.24 13.71
C SER A 74 21.89 -1.36 13.16
N ASN A 75 22.42 -0.30 12.56
CA ASN A 75 23.68 -0.24 11.85
C ASN A 75 24.31 1.15 12.03
N PRO A 76 25.06 1.37 13.12
CA PRO A 76 25.68 2.67 13.41
C PRO A 76 26.71 3.14 12.37
N GLU A 77 27.27 2.21 11.59
CA GLU A 77 28.26 2.50 10.54
C GLU A 77 27.62 2.80 9.17
N PHE A 78 26.29 2.87 9.10
CA PHE A 78 25.60 3.11 7.84
C PHE A 78 25.96 4.47 7.22
N ASP A 79 26.48 4.44 5.98
CA ASP A 79 26.87 5.66 5.28
C ASP A 79 25.63 6.47 4.88
N THR A 80 25.57 7.71 5.36
CA THR A 80 24.57 8.72 4.99
C THR A 80 24.40 8.90 3.48
N LYS A 81 25.43 8.64 2.66
CA LYS A 81 25.33 8.69 1.19
C LYS A 81 24.56 7.51 0.59
N LEU A 82 24.58 6.35 1.25
CA LEU A 82 23.78 5.19 0.84
C LEU A 82 22.30 5.36 1.18
N TYR A 83 21.99 6.24 2.14
CA TYR A 83 20.61 6.56 2.51
C TYR A 83 19.81 7.13 1.32
N ASP A 84 20.39 8.04 0.55
CA ASP A 84 19.69 8.63 -0.60
C ASP A 84 19.34 7.58 -1.67
N LYS A 85 20.22 6.60 -1.88
CA LYS A 85 19.97 5.47 -2.79
C LYS A 85 18.84 4.58 -2.26
N LEU A 86 18.87 4.26 -0.98
CA LEU A 86 17.81 3.49 -0.32
C LEU A 86 16.46 4.22 -0.42
N MET A 87 16.44 5.53 -0.22
CA MET A 87 15.23 6.33 -0.33
C MET A 87 14.65 6.30 -1.74
N GLN A 88 15.49 6.36 -2.78
CA GLN A 88 15.02 6.18 -4.17
C GLN A 88 14.40 4.80 -4.40
N SER A 89 15.01 3.73 -3.87
CA SER A 89 14.45 2.38 -3.94
C SER A 89 13.08 2.29 -3.24
N ILE A 90 12.96 2.89 -2.06
CA ILE A 90 11.71 2.94 -1.29
C ILE A 90 10.64 3.77 -2.01
N GLU A 91 10.98 4.94 -2.57
CA GLU A 91 10.05 5.77 -3.34
C GLU A 91 9.47 5.01 -4.55
N SER A 92 10.31 4.27 -5.26
CA SER A 92 9.88 3.39 -6.35
C SER A 92 8.87 2.35 -5.85
N GLN A 93 9.18 1.64 -4.77
CA GLN A 93 8.30 0.63 -4.19
C GLN A 93 6.99 1.21 -3.66
N ARG A 94 7.01 2.42 -3.13
CA ARG A 94 5.80 3.16 -2.74
C ARG A 94 4.91 3.48 -3.93
N ALA A 95 5.49 3.90 -5.06
CA ALA A 95 4.73 4.13 -6.29
C ALA A 95 4.07 2.83 -6.77
N TYR A 96 4.80 1.70 -6.75
CA TYR A 96 4.24 0.38 -7.06
C TYR A 96 3.14 -0.05 -6.10
N PHE A 97 3.30 0.23 -4.81
CA PHE A 97 2.30 -0.07 -3.79
C PHE A 97 1.01 0.73 -4.04
N ALA A 98 1.14 2.05 -4.27
CA ALA A 98 0.01 2.91 -4.60
C ALA A 98 -0.73 2.44 -5.87
N SER A 99 0.02 2.11 -6.93
CA SER A 99 -0.56 1.56 -8.16
C SER A 99 -1.25 0.21 -7.93
N SER A 100 -0.69 -0.65 -7.08
CA SER A 100 -1.29 -1.94 -6.73
C SER A 100 -2.59 -1.80 -5.94
N GLN A 101 -2.66 -0.84 -5.01
CA GLN A 101 -3.89 -0.51 -4.30
C GLN A 101 -4.94 0.12 -5.23
N GLN A 102 -4.55 1.00 -6.14
CA GLN A 102 -5.46 1.56 -7.15
C GLN A 102 -6.06 0.46 -8.02
N ARG A 103 -5.25 -0.50 -8.47
CA ARG A 103 -5.77 -1.65 -9.24
C ARG A 103 -6.76 -2.48 -8.43
N MET A 104 -6.55 -2.65 -7.12
CA MET A 104 -7.53 -3.32 -6.25
C MET A 104 -8.88 -2.58 -6.26
N LEU A 105 -8.84 -1.26 -6.09
CA LEU A 105 -10.06 -0.44 -6.11
C LEU A 105 -10.76 -0.50 -7.47
N ASP A 106 -10.02 -0.56 -8.56
CA ASP A 106 -10.58 -0.76 -9.89
C ASP A 106 -11.27 -2.13 -10.03
N ILE A 107 -10.67 -3.21 -9.52
CA ILE A 107 -11.29 -4.55 -9.55
C ILE A 107 -12.59 -4.55 -8.74
N ILE A 108 -12.60 -3.92 -7.56
CA ILE A 108 -13.80 -3.79 -6.73
C ILE A 108 -14.87 -2.99 -7.47
N ARG A 109 -14.50 -1.86 -8.08
CA ARG A 109 -15.41 -1.04 -8.89
C ARG A 109 -15.98 -1.83 -10.07
N GLU A 110 -15.16 -2.60 -10.77
CA GLU A 110 -15.58 -3.46 -11.88
C GLU A 110 -16.55 -4.56 -11.41
N HIS A 111 -16.29 -5.16 -10.24
CA HIS A 111 -17.15 -6.17 -9.61
C HIS A 111 -18.50 -5.59 -9.19
N ASP A 112 -18.50 -4.45 -8.50
CA ASP A 112 -19.71 -3.76 -8.07
C ASP A 112 -20.55 -3.34 -9.28
N THR A 113 -19.90 -2.75 -10.30
CA THR A 113 -20.58 -2.36 -11.56
C THR A 113 -21.23 -3.57 -12.23
N LEU A 114 -20.53 -4.72 -12.27
CA LEU A 114 -21.07 -5.95 -12.83
C LEU A 114 -22.30 -6.44 -12.04
N CYS A 115 -22.29 -6.32 -10.71
CA CYS A 115 -23.38 -6.76 -9.84
C CYS A 115 -24.60 -5.83 -9.88
N GLU A 116 -24.42 -4.55 -10.19
CA GLU A 116 -25.47 -3.51 -10.19
C GLU A 116 -26.08 -3.27 -11.58
N THR A 117 -25.33 -3.44 -12.66
CA THR A 117 -25.79 -3.12 -14.02
C THR A 117 -26.71 -4.18 -14.62
N MET A 118 -27.79 -3.74 -15.28
CA MET A 118 -28.66 -4.62 -16.07
C MET A 118 -28.04 -4.88 -17.47
N PRO A 119 -28.15 -6.09 -18.02
CA PRO A 119 -28.90 -7.24 -17.49
C PRO A 119 -28.05 -8.16 -16.58
N ALA A 120 -26.77 -7.86 -16.35
CA ALA A 120 -25.85 -8.72 -15.61
C ALA A 120 -26.35 -9.02 -14.18
N CYS A 121 -26.89 -8.02 -13.49
CA CYS A 121 -27.42 -8.14 -12.13
C CYS A 121 -28.57 -9.16 -11.99
N TRP A 122 -29.29 -9.50 -13.06
CA TRP A 122 -30.35 -10.52 -13.04
C TRP A 122 -29.79 -11.94 -13.05
N PHE A 123 -28.55 -12.10 -13.54
CA PHE A 123 -27.95 -13.39 -13.79
C PHE A 123 -26.87 -13.76 -12.76
N ILE A 124 -26.34 -12.81 -11.99
CA ILE A 124 -25.28 -13.06 -11.00
C ILE A 124 -25.88 -13.63 -9.72
N LYS A 125 -25.37 -14.79 -9.29
CA LYS A 125 -25.80 -15.50 -8.08
C LYS A 125 -25.21 -14.88 -6.81
N ASN A 126 -23.93 -14.52 -6.85
CA ASN A 126 -23.23 -13.95 -5.71
C ASN A 126 -23.00 -12.44 -5.91
N LYS A 127 -23.70 -11.63 -5.12
CA LYS A 127 -23.59 -10.15 -5.12
C LYS A 127 -22.87 -9.63 -3.88
N SER A 128 -22.19 -10.49 -3.12
CA SER A 128 -21.46 -10.04 -1.95
C SER A 128 -20.31 -9.13 -2.37
N LYS A 129 -20.21 -7.99 -1.70
CA LYS A 129 -19.13 -7.02 -1.93
C LYS A 129 -17.78 -7.65 -1.61
N ILE A 130 -16.76 -7.21 -2.34
CA ILE A 130 -15.37 -7.53 -2.03
C ILE A 130 -14.92 -6.51 -0.99
N GLU A 131 -14.68 -6.96 0.24
CA GLU A 131 -14.19 -6.11 1.33
C GLU A 131 -12.68 -5.95 1.20
N TYR A 132 -12.21 -4.70 1.13
CA TYR A 132 -10.79 -4.38 1.12
C TYR A 132 -10.53 -3.13 1.95
N THR A 133 -9.68 -3.26 2.96
CA THR A 133 -9.23 -2.13 3.78
C THR A 133 -7.97 -1.53 3.14
N ILE A 134 -8.08 -0.31 2.64
CA ILE A 134 -6.94 0.43 2.08
C ILE A 134 -5.93 0.68 3.19
N ILE A 135 -4.67 0.38 2.93
CA ILE A 135 -3.57 0.70 3.84
C ILE A 135 -3.19 2.16 3.59
N SER A 136 -3.61 3.05 4.49
CA SER A 136 -3.31 4.48 4.47
C SER A 136 -2.60 4.92 5.74
N SER A 137 -1.94 6.07 5.70
CA SER A 137 -1.33 6.67 6.90
C SER A 137 -2.39 7.22 7.85
N SER A 138 -2.05 7.31 9.14
CA SER A 138 -2.91 7.92 10.17
C SER A 138 -3.26 9.36 9.81
N GLN A 139 -2.28 10.13 9.32
CA GLN A 139 -2.48 11.51 8.88
C GLN A 139 -3.45 11.60 7.71
N THR A 140 -3.32 10.77 6.68
CA THR A 140 -4.28 10.74 5.56
C THR A 140 -5.68 10.38 6.06
N SER A 141 -5.77 9.48 7.04
CA SER A 141 -7.04 9.09 7.64
C SER A 141 -7.69 10.26 8.40
N GLU A 142 -6.89 11.07 9.09
CA GLU A 142 -7.34 12.29 9.75
C GLU A 142 -7.74 13.37 8.76
N VAL A 143 -6.93 13.65 7.75
CA VAL A 143 -7.25 14.61 6.67
C VAL A 143 -8.55 14.22 5.96
N MET A 144 -8.77 12.93 5.71
CA MET A 144 -10.02 12.45 5.11
C MET A 144 -11.22 12.64 6.04
N LYS A 145 -11.04 12.51 7.35
CA LYS A 145 -12.10 12.74 8.36
C LYS A 145 -12.40 14.23 8.52
N THR A 146 -11.38 15.07 8.66
CA THR A 146 -11.51 16.52 8.87
C THR A 146 -11.84 17.26 7.59
N ARG A 147 -11.56 16.65 6.43
CA ARG A 147 -11.56 17.27 5.08
C ARG A 147 -10.69 18.52 5.02
N ARG A 148 -9.72 18.63 5.92
CA ARG A 148 -8.79 19.75 6.04
C ARG A 148 -7.38 19.20 6.13
N ASP A 149 -6.50 19.80 5.35
CA ASP A 149 -5.08 19.50 5.31
C ASP A 149 -4.34 20.70 5.87
N ASP A 150 -4.46 20.89 7.19
CA ASP A 150 -3.94 22.06 7.89
C ASP A 150 -2.45 21.91 8.24
N ASN A 151 -1.80 20.80 7.85
CA ASN A 151 -0.41 20.49 8.15
C ASN A 151 0.46 20.71 6.90
N ILE A 152 0.71 21.99 6.59
CA ILE A 152 1.51 22.47 5.44
C ILE A 152 2.88 22.97 5.89
N ASP A 153 3.29 22.71 7.13
CA ASP A 153 4.57 23.21 7.62
C ASP A 153 5.71 22.33 7.10
N LEU A 154 6.38 22.82 6.07
CA LEU A 154 7.53 22.18 5.43
C LEU A 154 8.84 22.34 6.23
N PHE A 155 8.84 23.19 7.28
CA PHE A 155 10.06 23.63 7.97
C PHE A 155 9.92 23.90 9.49
N ALA A 156 8.81 23.56 10.15
CA ALA A 156 8.63 23.84 11.59
C ALA A 156 9.13 22.70 12.50
#